data_AF-A0AAD6TCS3-F1
#
_entry.id   AF-A0AAD6TCS3-F1
#
_cell.length_a   1.000
_cell.length_b   1.000
_cell.length_c   1.000
_cell.angle_alpha   90.00
_cell.angle_beta   90.00
_cell.angle_gamma   90.00
#
_symmetry.space_group_name_H-M   'P 1'
#
loop_
_entity.id
_entity.type
_entity.pdbx_description
1 polymer ?
#
loop_
_entity_poly.entity_id
_entity_poly.type
_entity_poly.pdbx_seq_one_letter_code
_entity_poly.pdbx_strand_id
1 'polypeptide(L)'
;MPRGILPTVGACAILTVDPVASLDPDTREFDPEAVAACKNLPSKKYLAFVHSRLAIYQPWEAYNQCIVHFILRGEPNAVPDKCIEPSMSIPIEPMTSAAHVSGRVPLKPSTPLPWDDCYITSFSAAFVNHPTAFTEDPIDYVLDREELRRVDLFLADDVRRNKDMAHRKEVESAKDICSVPQNSNPSSDSPRVGGDDEDSDGDSSGPAFDDSPTHQIFEPTIVVNFTHDLSTMDGLGDPADYFKEVEAIAG
;
A
#
# COMPACT_ATOMS: atom_id res chain seq x y z
N MET A 1 -31.83 -5.27 7.04
CA MET A 1 -30.86 -6.39 7.11
C MET A 1 -29.58 -5.85 6.52
N PRO A 2 -28.44 -6.01 7.20
CA PRO A 2 -27.17 -5.44 6.75
C PRO A 2 -26.83 -5.91 5.33
N ARG A 3 -26.40 -4.97 4.48
CA ARG A 3 -25.99 -5.26 3.09
C ARG A 3 -24.55 -5.76 3.01
N GLY A 4 -23.69 -5.36 3.95
CA GLY A 4 -22.31 -5.79 4.01
C GLY A 4 -21.63 -5.48 5.34
N ILE A 5 -20.40 -5.98 5.45
CA ILE A 5 -19.44 -5.62 6.51
C ILE A 5 -18.71 -4.35 6.08
N LEU A 6 -18.48 -3.43 7.01
CA LEU A 6 -17.73 -2.20 6.77
C LEU A 6 -16.30 -2.34 7.33
N PRO A 7 -15.24 -2.06 6.54
CA PRO A 7 -15.25 -1.84 5.10
C PRO A 7 -15.43 -3.14 4.32
N THR A 8 -15.97 -3.03 3.10
CA THR A 8 -16.05 -4.14 2.15
C THR A 8 -14.76 -4.24 1.34
N VAL A 9 -14.18 -5.45 1.31
CA VAL A 9 -12.97 -5.76 0.54
C VAL A 9 -13.26 -5.62 -0.96
N GLY A 10 -12.34 -4.96 -1.66
CA GLY A 10 -12.44 -4.64 -3.07
C GLY A 10 -13.27 -3.41 -3.41
N ALA A 11 -13.79 -2.69 -2.40
CA ALA A 11 -14.50 -1.44 -2.60
C ALA A 11 -13.59 -0.22 -2.36
N CYS A 12 -13.91 0.88 -3.04
CA CYS A 12 -13.39 2.19 -2.67
C CYS A 12 -14.17 2.73 -1.45
N ALA A 13 -13.49 3.42 -0.54
CA ALA A 13 -14.07 4.02 0.64
C ALA A 13 -13.37 5.33 0.98
N ILE A 14 -14.09 6.27 1.59
CA ILE A 14 -13.48 7.36 2.34
C ILE A 14 -13.00 6.80 3.68
N LEU A 15 -11.75 7.09 4.00
CA LEU A 15 -11.10 6.84 5.28
C LEU A 15 -10.97 8.17 6.03
N THR A 16 -11.33 8.16 7.31
CA THR A 16 -11.07 9.27 8.26
C THR A 16 -10.46 8.70 9.54
N VAL A 17 -9.35 9.28 10.01
CA VAL A 17 -8.74 8.87 11.29
C VAL A 17 -9.64 9.29 12.46
N ASP A 18 -9.72 8.44 13.48
CA ASP A 18 -10.26 8.78 14.80
C ASP A 18 -9.09 8.97 15.78
N PRO A 19 -8.66 10.22 16.05
CA PRO A 19 -7.49 10.48 16.89
C PRO A 19 -7.64 9.93 18.32
N VAL A 20 -8.86 9.94 18.87
CA VAL A 20 -9.12 9.56 20.27
C VAL A 20 -9.20 8.04 20.42
N ALA A 21 -9.74 7.33 19.42
CA ALA A 21 -9.73 5.87 19.41
C ALA A 21 -8.34 5.30 19.08
N SER A 22 -7.50 6.08 18.39
CA SER A 22 -6.10 5.73 18.04
C SER A 22 -5.09 5.89 19.18
N LEU A 23 -5.42 6.66 20.23
CA LEU A 23 -4.62 6.70 21.46
C LEU A 23 -4.58 5.32 22.13
N ASP A 24 -3.46 5.00 22.76
CA ASP A 24 -3.35 3.80 23.57
C ASP A 24 -4.34 3.84 24.76
N PRO A 25 -4.74 2.68 25.30
CA PRO A 25 -5.74 2.62 26.36
C PRO A 25 -5.37 3.40 27.62
N ASP A 26 -4.08 3.41 28.00
CA ASP A 26 -3.60 4.02 29.23
C ASP A 26 -3.60 5.56 29.10
N THR A 27 -3.04 6.10 28.02
CA THR A 27 -3.10 7.55 27.72
C THR A 27 -4.54 8.03 27.62
N ARG A 28 -5.44 7.24 27.02
CA ARG A 28 -6.86 7.60 26.91
C ARG A 28 -7.60 7.63 28.25
N GLU A 29 -7.18 6.83 29.23
CA GLU A 29 -7.78 6.80 30.58
C GLU A 29 -7.14 7.82 31.52
N PHE A 30 -5.82 7.99 31.47
CA PHE A 30 -5.04 8.73 32.48
C PHE A 30 -4.54 10.11 32.02
N ASP A 31 -4.53 10.42 30.72
CA ASP A 31 -4.15 11.73 30.19
C ASP A 31 -5.33 12.47 29.52
N PRO A 32 -6.10 13.26 30.29
CA PRO A 32 -7.18 14.07 29.75
C PRO A 32 -6.68 15.25 28.88
N GLU A 33 -5.41 15.64 28.96
CA GLU A 33 -4.82 16.70 28.13
C GLU A 33 -4.50 16.15 26.73
N ALA A 34 -3.87 14.97 26.62
CA ALA A 34 -3.69 14.26 25.36
C ALA A 34 -5.02 13.94 24.66
N VAL A 35 -6.02 13.47 25.42
CA VAL A 35 -7.38 13.26 24.90
C VAL A 35 -8.03 14.57 24.42
N ALA A 36 -7.80 15.69 25.11
CA ALA A 36 -8.30 17.00 24.69
C ALA A 36 -7.55 17.52 23.44
N ALA A 37 -6.24 17.30 23.33
CA ALA A 37 -5.45 17.63 22.15
C ALA A 37 -5.94 16.84 20.93
N CYS A 38 -6.09 15.52 21.07
CA CYS A 38 -6.57 14.63 20.00
C CYS A 38 -7.98 14.99 19.52
N LYS A 39 -8.90 15.40 20.41
CA LYS A 39 -10.24 15.91 20.04
C LYS A 39 -10.21 17.18 19.19
N ASN A 40 -9.11 17.95 19.22
CA ASN A 40 -8.93 19.16 18.44
C ASN A 40 -8.08 18.95 17.17
N LEU A 41 -7.55 17.73 16.94
CA LEU A 41 -6.85 17.42 15.70
C LEU A 41 -7.83 17.40 14.52
N PRO A 42 -7.46 17.99 13.35
CA PRO A 42 -8.34 18.08 12.21
C PRO A 42 -8.39 16.74 11.44
N SER A 43 -9.41 15.93 11.71
CA SER A 43 -9.66 14.69 10.95
C SER A 43 -9.89 14.98 9.47
N LYS A 44 -8.96 14.53 8.61
CA LYS A 44 -9.08 14.67 7.15
C LYS A 44 -9.75 13.45 6.52
N LYS A 45 -10.25 13.64 5.30
CA LYS A 45 -10.84 12.59 4.46
C LYS A 45 -9.85 12.17 3.39
N TYR A 46 -9.59 10.86 3.29
CA TYR A 46 -8.71 10.26 2.29
C TYR A 46 -9.49 9.24 1.48
N LEU A 47 -9.30 9.16 0.16
CA LEU A 47 -9.88 8.09 -0.64
C LEU A 47 -8.94 6.89 -0.61
N ALA A 48 -9.49 5.72 -0.30
CA ALA A 48 -8.74 4.50 -0.18
C ALA A 48 -9.45 3.31 -0.83
N PHE A 49 -8.66 2.43 -1.42
CA PHE A 49 -9.07 1.12 -1.88
C PHE A 49 -8.85 0.09 -0.77
N VAL A 50 -9.89 -0.64 -0.39
CA VAL A 50 -9.85 -1.63 0.68
C VAL A 50 -9.37 -2.96 0.11
N HIS A 51 -8.06 -3.24 0.22
CA HIS A 51 -7.44 -4.34 -0.50
C HIS A 51 -7.69 -5.71 0.12
N SER A 52 -7.45 -5.84 1.43
CA SER A 52 -7.58 -7.13 2.13
C SER A 52 -7.82 -6.96 3.62
N ARG A 53 -8.24 -8.03 4.30
CA ARG A 53 -8.28 -8.10 5.77
C ARG A 53 -7.02 -8.80 6.25
N LEU A 54 -6.40 -8.26 7.30
CA LEU A 54 -5.16 -8.81 7.84
C LEU A 54 -5.41 -10.10 8.65
N ALA A 55 -6.62 -10.25 9.19
CA ALA A 55 -7.05 -11.42 9.95
C ALA A 55 -8.46 -11.88 9.51
N ILE A 56 -8.87 -13.06 9.99
CA ILE A 56 -10.27 -13.51 9.92
C ILE A 56 -11.12 -12.46 10.64
N TYR A 57 -12.17 -11.96 9.97
CA TYR A 57 -13.09 -10.98 10.56
C TYR A 57 -13.80 -11.57 11.78
N GLN A 58 -13.67 -10.92 12.93
CA GLN A 58 -14.27 -11.33 14.20
C GLN A 58 -15.46 -10.43 14.53
N PRO A 59 -16.72 -10.91 14.42
CA PRO A 59 -17.91 -10.07 14.68
C PRO A 59 -18.12 -9.65 16.13
N TRP A 60 -17.32 -10.18 17.08
CA TRP A 60 -17.39 -9.88 18.51
C TRP A 60 -16.24 -9.00 19.01
N GLU A 61 -15.19 -8.79 18.21
CA GLU A 61 -14.13 -7.85 18.55
C GLU A 61 -14.64 -6.41 18.39
N ALA A 62 -14.09 -5.48 19.17
CA ALA A 62 -14.43 -4.05 19.01
C ALA A 62 -13.89 -3.48 17.69
N TYR A 63 -12.71 -3.96 17.27
CA TYR A 63 -12.01 -3.52 16.08
C TYR A 63 -11.57 -4.71 15.23
N ASN A 64 -11.56 -4.53 13.91
CA ASN A 64 -11.00 -5.46 12.93
C ASN A 64 -9.91 -4.74 12.12
N GLN A 65 -9.03 -5.51 11.45
CA GLN A 65 -7.84 -4.98 10.77
C GLN A 65 -7.90 -5.19 9.26
N CYS A 66 -7.53 -4.16 8.49
CA CYS A 66 -7.46 -4.23 7.03
C CYS A 66 -6.24 -3.49 6.47
N ILE A 67 -5.87 -3.88 5.25
CA ILE A 67 -4.87 -3.18 4.43
C ILE A 67 -5.63 -2.30 3.45
N VAL A 68 -5.28 -1.02 3.41
CA VAL A 68 -5.79 -0.07 2.44
C VAL A 68 -4.66 0.49 1.59
N HIS A 69 -4.96 0.75 0.31
CA HIS A 69 -4.10 1.52 -0.58
C HIS A 69 -4.77 2.85 -0.88
N PHE A 70 -4.06 3.96 -0.74
CA PHE A 70 -4.62 5.27 -1.03
C PHE A 70 -4.77 5.49 -2.54
N ILE A 71 -5.88 6.13 -2.92
CA ILE A 71 -6.16 6.52 -4.30
C ILE A 71 -5.74 7.97 -4.49
N LEU A 72 -4.84 8.19 -5.45
CA LEU A 72 -4.30 9.50 -5.83
C LEU A 72 -5.02 10.04 -7.07
N ARG A 73 -5.09 11.37 -7.20
CA ARG A 73 -5.50 12.04 -8.44
C ARG A 73 -4.29 12.49 -9.24
N GLY A 74 -4.30 12.20 -10.53
CA GLY A 74 -3.17 12.41 -11.43
C GLY A 74 -2.08 11.36 -11.24
N GLU A 75 -1.23 11.23 -12.25
CA GLU A 75 -0.15 10.25 -12.24
C GLU A 75 0.84 10.55 -11.08
N PRO A 76 1.18 9.55 -10.23
CA PRO A 76 2.08 9.78 -9.10
C PRO A 76 3.49 10.20 -9.53
N ASN A 77 4.06 11.18 -8.83
CA ASN A 77 5.43 11.62 -9.08
C ASN A 77 6.45 10.52 -8.75
N ALA A 78 7.57 10.51 -9.49
CA ALA A 78 8.73 9.68 -9.16
C ALA A 78 9.31 10.06 -7.78
N VAL A 79 9.75 9.06 -7.00
CA VAL A 79 10.53 9.26 -5.77
C VAL A 79 11.85 8.48 -5.90
N PRO A 80 12.90 9.07 -6.53
CA PRO A 80 14.14 8.37 -6.86
C PRO A 80 14.90 7.81 -5.66
N ASP A 81 14.75 8.43 -4.49
CA ASP A 81 15.38 7.96 -3.25
C ASP A 81 14.79 6.64 -2.76
N LYS A 82 13.48 6.46 -2.94
CA LYS A 82 12.73 5.24 -2.61
C LYS A 82 12.63 4.25 -3.78
N CYS A 83 13.26 4.55 -4.92
CA CYS A 83 13.14 3.78 -6.17
C CYS A 83 11.67 3.60 -6.65
N ILE A 84 10.83 4.62 -6.46
CA ILE A 84 9.42 4.60 -6.90
C ILE A 84 9.31 5.37 -8.23
N GLU A 85 8.71 4.73 -9.23
CA GLU A 85 8.43 5.33 -10.54
C GLU A 85 6.92 5.58 -10.73
N PRO A 86 6.51 6.56 -11.56
CA PRO A 86 5.10 6.76 -11.97
C PRO A 86 4.46 5.50 -12.56
N SER A 87 5.29 4.72 -13.28
CA SER A 87 4.96 3.43 -13.87
C SER A 87 4.53 2.34 -12.87
N MET A 88 4.73 2.58 -11.56
CA MET A 88 4.35 1.72 -10.45
C MET A 88 3.06 2.19 -9.76
N SER A 89 2.09 2.53 -10.59
CA SER A 89 0.73 2.84 -10.19
C SER A 89 -0.26 2.10 -11.08
N ILE A 90 -1.52 2.04 -10.64
CA ILE A 90 -2.58 1.30 -11.30
C ILE A 90 -3.73 2.26 -11.61
N PRO A 91 -3.96 2.61 -12.89
CA PRO A 91 -5.07 3.47 -13.27
C PRO A 91 -6.44 2.84 -12.95
N ILE A 92 -7.43 3.65 -12.59
CA ILE A 92 -8.84 3.29 -12.37
C ILE A 92 -9.72 4.13 -13.32
N GLU A 93 -10.77 3.56 -13.91
CA GLU A 93 -11.73 4.34 -14.71
C GLU A 93 -12.59 5.27 -13.83
N PRO A 94 -12.86 6.53 -14.26
CA PRO A 94 -12.55 7.11 -15.58
C PRO A 94 -11.13 7.69 -15.74
N MET A 95 -10.62 7.62 -16.97
CA MET A 95 -9.32 8.16 -17.40
C MET A 95 -9.53 9.15 -18.54
N THR A 96 -8.97 10.35 -18.41
CA THR A 96 -8.91 11.37 -19.47
C THR A 96 -7.49 11.58 -20.00
N SER A 97 -6.47 11.18 -19.25
CA SER A 97 -5.08 11.20 -19.65
C SER A 97 -4.80 10.29 -20.86
N ALA A 98 -3.61 10.46 -21.46
CA ALA A 98 -3.06 9.45 -22.35
C ALA A 98 -2.88 8.09 -21.61
N ALA A 99 -2.64 7.02 -22.37
CA ALA A 99 -2.40 5.69 -21.80
C ALA A 99 -1.28 5.73 -20.76
N HIS A 100 -1.50 5.08 -19.61
CA HIS A 100 -0.56 5.02 -18.50
C HIS A 100 0.83 4.53 -18.95
N VAL A 101 1.90 5.10 -18.39
CA VAL A 101 3.28 4.92 -18.91
C VAL A 101 3.79 3.48 -18.90
N SER A 102 3.21 2.59 -18.07
CA SER A 102 3.54 1.16 -18.08
C SER A 102 2.72 0.32 -19.07
N GLY A 103 1.78 0.93 -19.80
CA GLY A 103 0.82 0.23 -20.66
C GLY A 103 -0.31 -0.50 -19.92
N ARG A 104 -0.41 -0.36 -18.59
CA ARG A 104 -1.50 -0.92 -17.79
C ARG A 104 -2.86 -0.40 -18.28
N VAL A 105 -3.75 -1.33 -18.59
CA VAL A 105 -5.18 -1.03 -18.80
C VAL A 105 -5.76 -0.55 -17.47
N PRO A 106 -6.66 0.47 -17.46
CA PRO A 106 -7.38 0.89 -16.27
C PRO A 106 -8.22 -0.22 -15.61
N LEU A 107 -8.38 -0.13 -14.29
CA LEU A 107 -9.28 -0.97 -13.50
C LEU A 107 -10.73 -0.52 -13.66
N LYS A 108 -11.65 -1.47 -13.57
CA LYS A 108 -13.09 -1.24 -13.86
C LYS A 108 -13.97 -1.46 -12.62
N PRO A 109 -14.21 -0.42 -11.81
CA PRO A 109 -15.17 -0.51 -10.71
C PRO A 109 -16.61 -0.63 -11.24
N SER A 110 -17.48 -1.24 -10.43
CA SER A 110 -18.91 -1.46 -10.71
C SER A 110 -19.67 -0.19 -11.07
N THR A 111 -19.25 0.94 -10.50
CA THR A 111 -19.63 2.30 -10.86
C THR A 111 -18.34 3.10 -11.10
N PRO A 112 -18.20 3.89 -12.18
CA PRO A 112 -17.02 4.72 -12.42
C PRO A 112 -16.82 5.72 -11.28
N LEU A 113 -15.57 5.99 -10.88
CA LEU A 113 -15.31 6.93 -9.79
C LEU A 113 -15.79 8.36 -10.11
N PRO A 114 -16.16 9.17 -9.09
CA PRO A 114 -16.58 10.56 -9.30
C PRO A 114 -15.48 11.50 -9.82
N TRP A 115 -14.22 11.06 -9.79
CA TRP A 115 -13.05 11.84 -10.20
C TRP A 115 -12.29 11.13 -11.32
N ASP A 116 -11.97 11.89 -12.37
CA ASP A 116 -11.08 11.46 -13.44
C ASP A 116 -9.62 11.34 -12.98
N ASP A 117 -8.90 10.43 -13.66
CA ASP A 117 -7.47 10.22 -13.55
C ASP A 117 -7.05 9.77 -12.13
N CYS A 118 -7.75 8.76 -11.61
CA CYS A 118 -7.48 8.13 -10.31
C CYS A 118 -6.51 6.95 -10.41
N TYR A 119 -5.55 6.84 -9.48
CA TYR A 119 -4.55 5.77 -9.45
C TYR A 119 -4.43 5.14 -8.06
N ILE A 120 -4.40 3.81 -7.99
CA ILE A 120 -3.90 3.07 -6.81
C ILE A 120 -2.37 3.07 -6.87
N THR A 121 -1.70 3.33 -5.76
CA THR A 121 -0.24 3.16 -5.64
C THR A 121 0.14 2.02 -4.70
N SER A 122 1.15 1.27 -5.10
CA SER A 122 1.73 0.17 -4.33
C SER A 122 2.51 0.63 -3.10
N PHE A 123 2.84 1.93 -3.00
CA PHE A 123 3.73 2.50 -1.97
C PHE A 123 3.09 3.56 -1.07
N SER A 124 1.78 3.81 -1.23
CA SER A 124 0.98 4.54 -0.25
C SER A 124 -0.11 3.60 0.25
N ALA A 125 0.27 2.75 1.19
CA ALA A 125 -0.61 1.79 1.85
C ALA A 125 -0.54 1.98 3.37
N ALA A 126 -1.59 1.57 4.07
CA ALA A 126 -1.65 1.59 5.53
C ALA A 126 -2.33 0.33 6.08
N PHE A 127 -1.83 -0.15 7.21
CA PHE A 127 -2.51 -1.11 8.07
C PHE A 127 -3.37 -0.31 9.04
N VAL A 128 -4.68 -0.54 9.04
CA VAL A 128 -5.62 0.25 9.85
C VAL A 128 -6.60 -0.62 10.59
N ASN A 129 -6.90 -0.20 11.82
CA ASN A 129 -8.00 -0.75 12.59
C ASN A 129 -9.28 0.02 12.24
N HIS A 130 -10.41 -0.69 12.21
CA HIS A 130 -11.71 -0.08 12.04
C HIS A 130 -12.71 -0.69 13.02
N PRO A 131 -13.71 0.07 13.50
CA PRO A 131 -14.78 -0.50 14.30
C PRO A 131 -15.48 -1.65 13.58
N THR A 132 -15.89 -2.66 14.34
CA THR A 132 -16.73 -3.77 13.85
C THR A 132 -18.11 -3.24 13.50
N ALA A 133 -18.33 -2.93 12.23
CA ALA A 133 -19.52 -2.25 11.75
C ALA A 133 -20.14 -2.96 10.54
N PHE A 134 -21.45 -2.78 10.40
CA PHE A 134 -22.24 -3.24 9.25
C PHE A 134 -22.90 -2.02 8.63
N THR A 135 -23.01 -2.01 7.30
CA THR A 135 -23.72 -0.96 6.57
C THR A 135 -24.99 -1.50 5.91
N GLU A 136 -26.04 -0.67 5.85
CA GLU A 136 -27.21 -0.89 5.02
C GLU A 136 -27.16 -0.06 3.71
N ASP A 137 -26.15 0.79 3.55
CA ASP A 137 -25.93 1.63 2.37
C ASP A 137 -25.54 0.79 1.14
N PRO A 138 -25.79 1.28 -0.09
CA PRO A 138 -25.18 0.68 -1.27
C PRO A 138 -23.65 0.79 -1.18
N ILE A 139 -22.98 -0.33 -1.49
CA ILE A 139 -21.52 -0.35 -1.63
C ILE A 139 -21.24 -0.24 -3.12
N ASP A 140 -21.10 1.00 -3.58
CA ASP A 140 -20.73 1.32 -4.95
C ASP A 140 -19.19 1.31 -5.12
N TYR A 141 -18.71 1.48 -6.35
CA TYR A 141 -17.27 1.57 -6.67
C TYR A 141 -16.45 0.32 -6.26
N VAL A 142 -17.01 -0.87 -6.54
CA VAL A 142 -16.42 -2.17 -6.19
C VAL A 142 -15.74 -2.80 -7.39
N LEU A 143 -14.50 -3.26 -7.22
CA LEU A 143 -13.80 -4.08 -8.22
C LEU A 143 -14.35 -5.51 -8.19
N ASP A 144 -14.59 -6.09 -9.36
CA ASP A 144 -14.94 -7.50 -9.46
C ASP A 144 -13.74 -8.43 -9.16
N ARG A 145 -13.98 -9.74 -9.17
CA ARG A 145 -12.93 -10.73 -8.84
C ARG A 145 -11.73 -10.71 -9.80
N GLU A 146 -11.93 -10.40 -11.07
CA GLU A 146 -10.84 -10.34 -12.04
C GLU A 146 -10.07 -9.01 -11.92
N GLU A 147 -10.78 -7.91 -11.69
CA GLU A 147 -10.17 -6.61 -11.37
C GLU A 147 -9.37 -6.66 -10.06
N LEU A 148 -9.85 -7.37 -9.03
CA LEU A 148 -9.10 -7.65 -7.80
C LEU A 148 -7.83 -8.46 -8.06
N ARG A 149 -7.94 -9.52 -8.87
CA ARG A 149 -6.77 -10.30 -9.29
C ARG A 149 -5.76 -9.45 -10.07
N ARG A 150 -6.22 -8.49 -10.89
CA ARG A 150 -5.34 -7.54 -11.58
C ARG A 150 -4.63 -6.62 -10.58
N VAL A 151 -5.32 -6.12 -9.55
CA VAL A 151 -4.68 -5.37 -8.45
C VAL A 151 -3.56 -6.18 -7.81
N ASP A 152 -3.84 -7.40 -7.34
CA ASP A 152 -2.83 -8.27 -6.70
C ASP A 152 -1.57 -8.46 -7.56
N LEU A 153 -1.76 -8.72 -8.86
CA LEU A 153 -0.67 -8.91 -9.81
C LEU A 153 0.16 -7.64 -10.02
N PHE A 154 -0.49 -6.47 -10.12
CA PHE A 154 0.23 -5.21 -10.31
C PHE A 154 0.94 -4.74 -9.04
N LEU A 155 0.32 -4.89 -7.86
CA LEU A 155 0.96 -4.59 -6.57
C LEU A 155 2.21 -5.46 -6.36
N ALA A 156 2.12 -6.77 -6.63
CA ALA A 156 3.25 -7.68 -6.52
C ALA A 156 4.37 -7.37 -7.54
N ASP A 157 4.02 -7.01 -8.78
CA ASP A 157 4.99 -6.60 -9.80
C ASP A 157 5.72 -5.30 -9.40
N ASP A 158 5.00 -4.31 -8.87
CA ASP A 158 5.59 -3.04 -8.42
C ASP A 158 6.56 -3.23 -7.27
N VAL A 159 6.17 -3.99 -6.24
CA VAL A 159 7.06 -4.30 -5.10
C VAL A 159 8.32 -5.03 -5.56
N ARG A 160 8.19 -5.99 -6.49
CA ARG A 160 9.33 -6.70 -7.08
C ARG A 160 10.24 -5.75 -7.86
N ARG A 161 9.69 -4.96 -8.77
CA ARG A 161 10.47 -3.98 -9.58
C ARG A 161 11.17 -2.94 -8.70
N ASN A 162 10.53 -2.48 -7.63
CA ASN A 162 11.11 -1.55 -6.67
C ASN A 162 12.32 -2.17 -5.95
N LYS A 163 12.20 -3.41 -5.45
CA LYS A 163 13.32 -4.17 -4.85
C LYS A 163 14.47 -4.36 -5.85
N ASP A 164 14.17 -4.74 -7.10
CA ASP A 164 15.18 -4.91 -8.15
C ASP A 164 15.96 -3.60 -8.43
N MET A 165 15.29 -2.45 -8.44
CA MET A 165 15.93 -1.15 -8.65
C MET A 165 16.73 -0.68 -7.43
N ALA A 166 16.22 -0.89 -6.22
CA ALA A 166 16.96 -0.60 -4.98
C ALA A 166 18.27 -1.41 -4.91
N HIS A 167 18.21 -2.71 -5.22
CA HIS A 167 19.41 -3.56 -5.26
C HIS A 167 20.41 -3.13 -6.33
N ARG A 168 19.96 -2.74 -7.54
CA ARG A 168 20.84 -2.20 -8.58
C ARG A 168 21.55 -0.91 -8.12
N LYS A 169 20.82 0.02 -7.53
CA LYS A 169 21.33 1.30 -6.99
C LYS A 169 22.40 1.07 -5.91
N GLU A 170 22.19 0.09 -5.02
CA GLU A 170 23.15 -0.33 -4.01
C GLU A 170 24.43 -0.92 -4.63
N VAL A 171 24.28 -1.84 -5.58
CA VAL A 171 25.42 -2.49 -6.28
C VAL A 171 26.22 -1.50 -7.13
N GLU A 172 25.57 -0.50 -7.73
CA GLU A 172 26.23 0.60 -8.46
C GLU A 172 27.02 1.50 -7.50
N SER A 173 26.40 1.95 -6.40
CA SER A 173 27.08 2.74 -5.36
C SER A 173 28.31 2.02 -4.77
N ALA A 174 28.23 0.70 -4.56
CA ALA A 174 29.36 -0.10 -4.09
C ALA A 174 30.53 -0.19 -5.10
N LYS A 175 30.25 -0.14 -6.41
CA LYS A 175 31.28 -0.16 -7.46
C LYS A 175 32.04 1.16 -7.55
N ASP A 176 31.35 2.29 -7.37
CA ASP A 176 31.99 3.61 -7.36
C ASP A 176 32.95 3.77 -6.17
N ILE A 177 32.61 3.19 -5.01
CA ILE A 177 33.50 3.19 -3.82
C ILE A 177 34.74 2.32 -4.02
N CYS A 178 34.60 1.17 -4.68
CA CYS A 178 35.73 0.26 -4.95
C CYS A 178 36.62 0.67 -6.13
N SER A 179 36.30 1.76 -6.83
CA SER A 179 37.03 2.24 -8.02
C SER A 179 38.31 3.02 -7.67
N VAL A 180 39.25 2.35 -6.99
CA VAL A 180 40.63 2.85 -6.78
C VAL A 180 41.39 2.84 -8.12
N PRO A 181 42.21 3.86 -8.45
CA PRO A 181 42.91 3.92 -9.74
C PRO A 181 43.91 2.77 -9.92
N GLN A 182 43.65 1.86 -10.86
CA GLN A 182 44.57 0.78 -11.20
C GLN A 182 45.77 1.30 -11.99
N ASN A 183 46.97 1.20 -11.39
CA ASN A 183 48.23 1.51 -12.07
C ASN A 183 48.89 0.22 -12.61
N SER A 184 48.56 -0.11 -13.85
CA SER A 184 49.35 -0.86 -14.86
C SER A 184 49.99 -2.25 -14.55
N ASN A 185 49.48 -3.25 -15.29
CA ASN A 185 50.21 -4.22 -16.15
C ASN A 185 50.67 -5.63 -15.66
N PRO A 186 50.82 -6.63 -16.58
CA PRO A 186 50.37 -8.01 -16.33
C PRO A 186 51.39 -9.16 -16.52
N SER A 187 51.05 -10.37 -16.02
CA SER A 187 51.56 -11.73 -16.38
C SER A 187 50.77 -12.83 -15.60
N SER A 188 50.63 -14.12 -15.99
CA SER A 188 50.73 -14.82 -17.29
C SER A 188 50.12 -16.24 -17.26
N ASP A 189 49.32 -16.59 -18.27
CA ASP A 189 49.32 -17.85 -19.07
C ASP A 189 49.06 -19.27 -18.44
N SER A 190 47.82 -19.78 -18.58
CA SER A 190 47.33 -21.15 -18.98
C SER A 190 47.83 -22.49 -18.34
N PRO A 191 47.22 -23.71 -18.56
CA PRO A 191 45.95 -24.10 -19.22
C PRO A 191 45.01 -25.18 -18.55
N ARG A 192 43.73 -25.19 -18.98
CA ARG A 192 42.72 -26.30 -19.22
C ARG A 192 42.72 -27.68 -18.50
N VAL A 193 41.55 -28.02 -17.90
CA VAL A 193 40.71 -29.27 -18.01
C VAL A 193 39.25 -28.87 -17.55
N GLY A 194 38.09 -29.46 -17.92
CA GLY A 194 37.70 -30.39 -19.00
C GLY A 194 36.59 -31.43 -18.62
N GLY A 195 35.33 -31.27 -19.11
CA GLY A 195 34.15 -32.17 -18.89
C GLY A 195 33.34 -31.89 -17.61
N ASP A 196 32.02 -32.10 -17.49
CA ASP A 196 30.98 -32.64 -18.39
C ASP A 196 29.59 -31.96 -18.11
N ASP A 197 28.57 -32.21 -18.95
CA ASP A 197 27.19 -31.68 -18.89
C ASP A 197 26.20 -32.60 -18.09
N GLU A 198 24.96 -32.14 -17.89
CA GLU A 198 23.75 -32.87 -17.42
C GLU A 198 23.76 -33.30 -15.91
N ASP A 199 22.72 -33.17 -15.08
CA ASP A 199 21.35 -32.61 -15.18
C ASP A 199 21.02 -31.87 -13.87
N SER A 200 20.19 -30.81 -13.92
CA SER A 200 19.65 -30.15 -12.71
C SER A 200 18.13 -30.22 -12.71
N ASP A 201 17.57 -31.15 -11.94
CA ASP A 201 16.14 -31.30 -11.74
C ASP A 201 15.48 -29.99 -11.31
N GLY A 202 14.36 -29.66 -11.94
CA GLY A 202 13.62 -28.43 -11.66
C GLY A 202 12.79 -28.55 -10.39
N ASP A 203 13.25 -27.92 -9.30
CA ASP A 203 12.39 -27.67 -8.14
C ASP A 203 11.48 -26.46 -8.39
N SER A 204 10.18 -26.68 -8.27
CA SER A 204 9.17 -25.63 -8.44
C SER A 204 9.10 -24.77 -7.18
N SER A 205 10.06 -23.86 -7.07
CA SER A 205 9.98 -22.71 -6.15
C SER A 205 8.78 -21.83 -6.54
N GLY A 206 7.60 -22.19 -6.04
CA GLY A 206 6.49 -21.25 -5.90
C GLY A 206 6.93 -20.03 -5.08
N PRO A 207 6.24 -18.90 -5.18
CA PRO A 207 6.67 -17.69 -4.48
C PRO A 207 6.73 -17.97 -2.97
N ALA A 208 7.96 -18.00 -2.45
CA ALA A 208 8.20 -17.95 -1.03
C ALA A 208 7.66 -16.60 -0.54
N PHE A 209 6.43 -16.61 -0.04
CA PHE A 209 6.00 -15.63 0.93
C PHE A 209 7.00 -15.71 2.08
N ASP A 210 7.61 -14.57 2.38
CA ASP A 210 8.56 -14.38 3.47
C ASP A 210 7.82 -14.57 4.80
N ASP A 211 7.71 -15.83 5.23
CA ASP A 211 7.05 -16.25 6.46
C ASP A 211 7.97 -15.96 7.65
N SER A 212 8.09 -14.65 7.96
CA SER A 212 8.79 -14.17 9.15
C SER A 212 7.86 -14.30 10.37
N PRO A 213 8.15 -15.19 11.33
CA PRO A 213 7.16 -15.56 12.33
C PRO A 213 7.04 -14.51 13.45
N THR A 214 5.83 -14.00 13.62
CA THR A 214 5.29 -13.54 14.91
C THR A 214 6.25 -12.77 15.83
N HIS A 215 6.60 -11.53 15.46
CA HIS A 215 6.66 -10.50 16.48
C HIS A 215 5.31 -9.79 16.54
N GLN A 216 4.73 -9.75 17.74
CA GLN A 216 3.64 -8.85 18.09
C GLN A 216 4.20 -7.42 18.07
N ILE A 217 4.27 -6.82 16.89
CA ILE A 217 4.42 -5.38 16.78
C ILE A 217 3.00 -4.83 16.94
N PHE A 218 2.67 -4.45 18.16
CA PHE A 218 1.63 -3.44 18.40
C PHE A 218 2.13 -2.14 17.78
N GLU A 219 2.00 -2.01 16.46
CA GLU A 219 2.10 -0.70 15.82
C GLU A 219 0.99 0.18 16.40
N PRO A 220 1.25 1.49 16.62
CA PRO A 220 0.27 2.41 17.18
C PRO A 220 -1.01 2.28 16.37
N THR A 221 -2.06 1.84 17.04
CA THR A 221 -3.14 1.11 16.38
C THR A 221 -4.16 2.11 15.83
N ILE A 222 -3.78 2.76 14.72
CA ILE A 222 -4.57 3.84 14.12
C ILE A 222 -5.95 3.32 13.76
N VAL A 223 -6.93 3.84 14.49
CA VAL A 223 -8.35 3.57 14.28
C VAL A 223 -8.85 4.56 13.24
N VAL A 224 -9.50 4.02 12.21
CA VAL A 224 -10.15 4.78 11.16
C VAL A 224 -11.61 4.41 11.06
N ASN A 225 -12.42 5.41 10.73
CA ASN A 225 -13.80 5.21 10.31
C ASN A 225 -13.85 5.19 8.77
N PHE A 226 -14.71 4.33 8.23
CA PHE A 226 -14.94 4.20 6.80
C PHE A 226 -16.35 4.67 6.42
N THR A 227 -16.49 5.21 5.22
CA THR A 227 -17.78 5.30 4.53
C THR A 227 -17.63 5.00 3.04
N HIS A 228 -18.59 4.28 2.46
CA HIS A 228 -18.66 4.04 1.02
C HIS A 228 -19.39 5.18 0.27
N ASP A 229 -19.98 6.15 0.99
CA ASP A 229 -20.58 7.34 0.39
C ASP A 229 -19.51 8.35 -0.03
N LEU A 230 -19.00 8.16 -1.25
CA LEU A 230 -18.01 9.05 -1.87
C LEU A 230 -18.54 10.46 -2.14
N SER A 231 -19.86 10.69 -2.10
CA SER A 231 -20.44 12.03 -2.33
C SER A 231 -20.12 13.02 -1.22
N THR A 232 -19.70 12.53 -0.05
CA THR A 232 -19.31 13.39 1.10
C THR A 232 -17.91 13.98 0.99
N MET A 233 -17.18 13.74 -0.10
CA MET A 233 -15.80 14.23 -0.32
C MET A 233 -15.78 15.32 -1.40
N ASP A 234 -15.45 16.55 -1.01
CA ASP A 234 -15.32 17.67 -1.94
C ASP A 234 -14.03 17.62 -2.80
N GLY A 235 -13.05 16.82 -2.39
CA GLY A 235 -11.78 16.64 -3.11
C GLY A 235 -10.90 15.57 -2.47
N LEU A 236 -9.97 15.03 -3.27
CA LEU A 236 -9.05 13.98 -2.85
C LEU A 236 -7.93 14.55 -1.98
N GLY A 237 -7.90 14.16 -0.71
CA GLY A 237 -6.83 14.51 0.23
C GLY A 237 -5.50 13.83 -0.13
N ASP A 238 -4.38 14.54 0.05
CA ASP A 238 -3.03 14.00 -0.15
C ASP A 238 -2.74 12.91 0.90
N PRO A 239 -2.44 11.66 0.52
CA PRO A 239 -2.07 10.60 1.45
C PRO A 239 -0.82 10.92 2.29
N ALA A 240 0.05 11.82 1.84
CA ALA A 240 1.17 12.30 2.66
C ALA A 240 0.70 13.04 3.93
N ASP A 241 -0.51 13.60 3.94
CA ASP A 241 -1.11 14.21 5.12
C ASP A 241 -1.64 13.18 6.13
N TYR A 242 -2.07 11.98 5.67
CA TYR A 242 -2.49 10.89 6.56
C TYR A 242 -1.32 10.47 7.46
N PHE A 243 -0.13 10.28 6.90
CA PHE A 243 1.04 9.89 7.69
C PHE A 243 1.48 10.98 8.68
N LYS A 244 1.28 12.26 8.37
CA LYS A 244 1.51 13.38 9.33
C LYS A 244 0.46 13.41 10.44
N GLU A 245 -0.79 13.10 10.12
CA GLU A 245 -1.89 13.00 11.09
C GLU A 245 -1.66 11.84 12.07
N VAL A 246 -1.20 10.70 11.56
CA VAL A 246 -0.74 9.54 12.33
C VAL A 246 0.45 9.88 13.23
N GLU A 247 1.48 10.54 12.70
CA GLU A 247 2.65 10.98 13.46
C GLU A 247 2.28 11.97 14.58
N ALA A 248 1.31 12.87 14.33
CA ALA A 248 0.82 13.83 15.32
C ALA A 248 -0.05 13.21 16.44
N ILE A 249 -0.55 11.99 16.27
CA ILE A 249 -1.27 11.23 17.31
C ILE A 249 -0.31 10.41 18.17
N ALA A 250 0.84 10.01 17.61
CA ALA A 250 1.84 9.16 18.28
C ALA A 250 2.98 9.96 18.97
N GLY A 251 2.91 11.30 18.98
CA GLY A 251 3.96 12.21 19.43
C GLY A 251 3.78 12.78 20.83
#